data_AF-A0A353LL69-F1
#
_entry.id   AF-A0A353LL69-F1
#
_cell.length_a   1.000
_cell.length_b   1.000
_cell.length_c   1.000
_cell.angle_alpha   90.00
_cell.angle_beta   90.00
_cell.angle_gamma   90.00
#
_symmetry.space_group_name_H-M   'P 1'
#
loop_
_entity.id
_entity.type
_entity.pdbx_description
1 polymer ?
#
loop_
_entity_poly.entity_id
_entity_poly.type
_entity_poly.pdbx_seq_one_letter_code
_entity_poly.pdbx_strand_id
1 'polypeptide(L)'
;LFDKYITAAKELMYAKNYDYDEAWRSMRVSSYTDLILAKLFRIKEMENKQGKTIVSEGIDANYTDIVNYALFGLIKLHFGEE
;
A
#
# COMPACT_ATOMS: atom_id res chain seq x y z
N LEU A 1 10.12 17.72 -2.15
CA LEU A 1 9.61 16.59 -2.97
C LEU A 1 9.18 15.42 -2.09
N PHE A 2 10.04 14.95 -1.19
CA PHE A 2 9.70 13.90 -0.20
C PHE A 2 8.43 14.20 0.60
N ASP A 3 8.36 15.39 1.23
CA ASP A 3 7.23 15.77 2.10
C ASP A 3 5.87 15.68 1.40
N LYS A 4 5.83 15.99 0.10
CA LYS A 4 4.60 15.89 -0.71
C LYS A 4 4.09 14.45 -0.76
N TYR A 5 4.96 13.49 -1.06
CA TYR A 5 4.56 12.09 -1.25
C TYR A 5 4.28 11.39 0.08
N ILE A 6 5.05 11.68 1.13
CA ILE A 6 4.79 11.08 2.44
C ILE A 6 3.49 11.62 3.06
N THR A 7 3.17 12.90 2.85
CA THR A 7 1.88 13.47 3.26
C THR A 7 0.72 12.78 2.53
N ALA A 8 0.80 12.63 1.20
CA ALA A 8 -0.23 11.94 0.43
C ALA A 8 -0.41 10.47 0.88
N ALA A 9 0.69 9.75 1.14
CA ALA A 9 0.65 8.38 1.64
C ALA A 9 -0.04 8.30 3.01
N LYS A 10 0.28 9.24 3.92
CA LYS A 10 -0.31 9.33 5.25
C LYS A 10 -1.80 9.66 5.20
N GLU A 11 -2.22 10.59 4.36
CA GLU A 11 -3.63 10.94 4.16
C GLU A 11 -4.43 9.75 3.64
N LEU A 12 -3.90 9.05 2.63
CA LEU A 12 -4.52 7.83 2.10
C LEU A 12 -4.62 6.73 3.17
N MET A 13 -3.56 6.56 3.98
CA MET A 13 -3.54 5.60 5.08
C MET A 13 -4.64 5.90 6.10
N TYR A 14 -4.83 7.16 6.49
CA TYR A 14 -5.90 7.53 7.43
C TYR A 14 -7.29 7.29 6.86
N ALA A 15 -7.51 7.65 5.59
CA ALA A 15 -8.78 7.39 4.92
C ALA A 15 -9.10 5.89 4.91
N LYS A 16 -8.14 5.04 4.49
CA LYS A 16 -8.32 3.58 4.49
C LYS A 16 -8.50 3.00 5.90
N ASN A 17 -7.79 3.50 6.90
CA ASN A 17 -7.97 3.04 8.27
C ASN A 17 -9.38 3.31 8.80
N TYR A 18 -9.97 4.44 8.42
CA TYR A 18 -11.36 4.76 8.72
C TYR A 18 -12.34 3.83 7.99
N ASP A 19 -12.11 3.57 6.70
CA ASP A 19 -12.98 2.71 5.89
C ASP A 19 -12.95 1.22 6.29
N TYR A 20 -11.82 0.76 6.83
CA TYR A 20 -11.56 -0.66 7.13
C TYR A 20 -11.34 -0.95 8.62
N ASP A 21 -11.66 -0.02 9.52
CA ASP A 21 -11.57 -0.21 10.99
C ASP A 21 -10.21 -0.80 11.45
N GLU A 22 -9.12 -0.30 10.88
CA GLU A 22 -7.75 -0.80 11.13
C GLU A 22 -7.55 -2.33 10.94
N ALA A 23 -8.34 -2.98 10.06
CA ALA A 23 -8.30 -4.43 9.80
C ALA A 23 -6.89 -5.01 9.54
N TRP A 24 -5.96 -4.19 9.05
CA TRP A 24 -4.57 -4.58 8.83
C TRP A 24 -3.88 -5.05 10.12
N ARG A 25 -4.27 -4.56 11.31
CA ARG A 25 -3.67 -4.97 12.59
C ARG A 25 -3.83 -6.46 12.88
N SER A 26 -4.91 -7.07 12.40
CA SER A 26 -5.21 -8.51 12.56
C SER A 26 -4.52 -9.39 11.53
N MET A 27 -3.81 -8.80 10.56
CA MET A 27 -3.11 -9.55 9.52
C MET A 27 -1.78 -10.11 10.01
N ARG A 28 -1.36 -11.22 9.39
CA ARG A 28 -0.03 -11.80 9.60
C ARG A 28 1.03 -10.93 8.93
N VAL A 29 2.25 -10.92 9.48
CA VAL A 29 3.37 -10.17 8.88
C VAL A 29 3.62 -10.58 7.43
N SER A 30 3.50 -11.87 7.10
CA SER A 30 3.68 -12.36 5.74
C SER A 30 2.67 -11.77 4.74
N SER A 31 1.47 -11.42 5.20
CA SER A 31 0.43 -10.86 4.34
C SER A 31 0.82 -9.49 3.78
N TYR A 32 1.63 -8.70 4.49
CA TYR A 32 2.13 -7.43 3.96
C TYR A 32 3.09 -7.65 2.78
N THR A 33 3.95 -8.67 2.86
CA THR A 33 4.83 -9.05 1.75
C THR A 33 4.01 -9.46 0.52
N ASP A 34 2.97 -10.28 0.71
CA ASP A 34 2.10 -10.72 -0.39
C ASP A 34 1.39 -9.53 -1.06
N LEU A 35 0.90 -8.58 -0.26
CA LEU A 35 0.26 -7.35 -0.76
C LEU A 35 1.24 -6.45 -1.54
N ILE A 36 2.47 -6.30 -1.04
CA ILE A 36 3.52 -5.54 -1.74
C ILE A 36 3.85 -6.20 -3.08
N LEU A 37 4.03 -7.52 -3.11
CA LEU A 37 4.32 -8.26 -4.34
C LEU A 37 3.17 -8.17 -5.34
N ALA A 38 1.92 -8.23 -4.87
CA ALA A 38 0.74 -8.07 -5.71
C ALA A 38 0.68 -6.68 -6.36
N LYS A 39 0.97 -5.61 -5.60
CA LYS A 39 1.03 -4.24 -6.13
C LYS A 39 2.19 -4.04 -7.11
N LEU A 40 3.37 -4.59 -6.82
CA LEU A 40 4.51 -4.56 -7.75
C LEU A 40 4.20 -5.29 -9.07
N PHE A 41 3.56 -6.46 -8.99
CA PHE A 41 3.11 -7.18 -10.17
C PHE A 41 2.10 -6.36 -10.98
N ARG A 42 1.17 -5.69 -10.29
CA ARG A 42 0.18 -4.80 -10.92
C ARG A 42 0.84 -3.66 -11.68
N ILE A 43 1.85 -3.01 -11.10
CA ILE A 43 2.60 -1.94 -11.75
C ILE A 43 3.27 -2.43 -13.03
N LYS A 44 3.99 -3.57 -12.96
CA LYS A 44 4.62 -4.17 -14.15
C LYS A 44 3.62 -4.46 -15.26
N GLU A 45 2.45 -4.99 -14.90
CA GLU A 45 1.37 -5.23 -15.87
C GLU A 45 0.85 -3.94 -16.53
N MET A 46 0.79 -2.82 -15.80
CA MET A 46 0.37 -1.53 -16.32
C MET A 46 1.42 -0.93 -17.27
N GLU A 47 2.69 -1.03 -16.90
CA GLU A 47 3.82 -0.59 -17.73
C GLU A 47 3.88 -1.39 -19.04
N ASN A 48 3.74 -2.72 -18.97
CA ASN A 48 3.72 -3.60 -20.14
C ASN A 48 2.57 -3.28 -21.11
N LYS A 49 1.45 -2.76 -20.60
CA LYS A 49 0.28 -2.35 -21.40
C LYS A 49 0.37 -0.90 -21.89
N GLN A 50 1.54 -0.26 -21.78
CA GLN A 50 1.77 1.15 -22.14
C GLN A 50 0.76 2.11 -21.50
N GLY A 51 0.34 1.83 -20.26
CA GLY A 51 -0.65 2.66 -19.56
C GLY A 51 -2.07 2.59 -20.12
N LYS A 52 -2.37 1.72 -21.10
CA LYS A 52 -3.74 1.50 -21.64
C LYS A 52 -4.63 0.68 -20.70
N THR A 53 -4.60 0.96 -19.40
CA THR A 53 -5.55 0.35 -18.45
C THR A 53 -6.77 1.23 -18.31
N ILE A 54 -7.89 0.75 -18.85
CA ILE A 54 -9.12 1.51 -19.12
C ILE A 54 -9.88 1.93 -17.83
N VAL A 55 -9.57 1.38 -16.64
CA VAL A 55 -10.36 1.63 -15.40
C VAL A 55 -9.56 1.45 -14.09
N SER A 56 -8.22 1.57 -14.10
CA SER A 56 -7.38 1.20 -12.95
C SER A 56 -6.98 2.39 -12.09
N GLU A 57 -6.85 2.21 -10.77
CA GLU A 57 -5.97 3.02 -9.93
C GLU A 57 -4.62 3.22 -10.65
N GLY A 58 -4.13 4.46 -10.70
CA GLY A 58 -2.88 4.81 -11.38
C GLY A 58 -1.65 4.13 -10.76
N ILE A 59 -0.53 4.16 -11.49
CA ILE A 59 0.74 3.59 -11.02
C ILE A 59 1.15 4.22 -9.67
N ASP A 60 0.99 5.54 -9.53
CA ASP A 60 1.31 6.28 -8.30
C ASP A 60 0.53 5.81 -7.08
N ALA A 61 -0.76 5.47 -7.25
CA ALA A 61 -1.59 4.94 -6.17
C ALA A 61 -1.07 3.56 -5.71
N ASN A 62 -0.63 2.72 -6.64
CA ASN A 62 -0.06 1.40 -6.32
C ASN A 62 1.28 1.52 -5.57
N TYR A 63 2.12 2.50 -5.93
CA TYR A 63 3.34 2.80 -5.16
C TYR A 63 3.02 3.30 -3.75
N THR A 64 2.00 4.15 -3.62
CA THR A 64 1.55 4.68 -2.32
C THR A 64 1.05 3.55 -1.42
N ASP A 65 0.29 2.59 -1.97
CA ASP A 65 -0.14 1.39 -1.24
C ASP A 65 1.04 0.54 -0.78
N ILE A 66 2.08 0.35 -1.62
CA ILE A 66 3.31 -0.39 -1.23
C ILE A 66 3.97 0.26 -0.01
N VAL A 67 4.08 1.60 -0.01
CA VAL A 67 4.64 2.36 1.12
C VAL A 67 3.82 2.11 2.40
N ASN A 68 2.49 2.17 2.31
CA ASN A 68 1.61 1.93 3.45
C ASN A 68 1.68 0.48 3.97
N TYR A 69 1.74 -0.52 3.09
CA TYR A 69 1.89 -1.92 3.51
C TYR A 69 3.27 -2.18 4.16
N ALA A 70 4.33 -1.55 3.66
CA ALA A 70 5.63 -1.62 4.30
C ALA A 70 5.61 -0.98 5.70
N LEU A 71 4.95 0.17 5.85
CA LEU A 71 4.76 0.83 7.13
C LEU A 71 3.98 -0.04 8.12
N PHE A 72 2.87 -0.65 7.69
CA PHE A 72 2.09 -1.57 8.52
C PHE A 72 2.90 -2.78 8.97
N GLY A 73 3.70 -3.36 8.07
CA GLY A 73 4.62 -4.44 8.41
C GLY A 73 5.65 -4.02 9.46
N LEU A 74 6.26 -2.83 9.29
CA LEU A 74 7.19 -2.29 10.28
C LEU A 74 6.51 -2.05 11.63
N ILE A 75 5.30 -1.50 11.65
CA ILE A 75 4.55 -1.29 12.89
C ILE A 75 4.25 -2.64 13.55
N LYS A 76 3.75 -3.63 12.80
CA LYS A 76 3.42 -4.95 13.33
C LYS A 76 4.64 -5.69 13.89
N LEU A 77 5.81 -5.54 13.26
CA LEU A 77 7.07 -6.15 13.70
C LEU A 77 7.62 -5.55 15.00
N HIS A 78 7.44 -4.25 15.23
CA HIS A 78 8.07 -3.54 16.36
C HIS A 78 7.09 -3.20 17.49
N PHE A 79 5.80 -3.14 17.20
CA PHE A 79 4.75 -2.66 18.12
C PHE A 79 3.46 -3.50 18.06
N GLY A 80 3.45 -4.63 17.35
CA GLY A 80 2.31 -5.55 17.40
C GLY A 80 2.23 -6.22 18.78
N GLU A 81 1.04 -6.21 19.39
CA GLU A 81 0.75 -7.09 20.53
C GLU A 81 0.80 -8.56 20.05
N GLU A 82 1.34 -9.45 20.89
CA GLU A 82 1.34 -10.91 20.68
C GLU A 82 -0.08 -11.47 20.53
#